data_AF-A0A955I5G1-F1
#
_entry.id   AF-A0A955I5G1-F1
#
_cell.length_a   1.000
_cell.length_b   1.000
_cell.length_c   1.000
_cell.angle_alpha   90.00
_cell.angle_beta   90.00
_cell.angle_gamma   90.00
#
_symmetry.space_group_name_H-M   'P 1'
#
loop_
_entity.id
_entity.type
_entity.pdbx_description
1 polymer ?
#
loop_
_entity_poly.entity_id
_entity_poly.type
_entity_poly.pdbx_seq_one_letter_code
_entity_poly.pdbx_strand_id
1 'polypeptide(L)'
;MRFILSTARLKEALDTVSRVTGVNPVTPILENVYIEARPESVRLVGTNLDITIDTIISENIEILETGSFTIGSKILSSYVSLLSDDRVEVSLNANT
;
A
#
# COMPACT_ATOMS: atom_id res chain seq x y z
N MET A 1 -6.45 -11.78 0.03
CA MET A 1 -6.64 -10.31 -0.08
C MET A 1 -6.64 -9.92 -1.55
N ARG A 2 -7.67 -9.20 -2.01
CA ARG A 2 -7.83 -8.80 -3.41
C ARG A 2 -8.70 -7.55 -3.53
N PHE A 3 -8.21 -6.51 -4.21
CA PHE A 3 -8.95 -5.26 -4.44
C PHE A 3 -8.57 -4.58 -5.76
N ILE A 4 -9.45 -3.71 -6.26
CA ILE A 4 -9.23 -2.91 -7.47
C ILE A 4 -9.53 -1.44 -7.13
N LEU A 5 -8.62 -0.53 -7.48
CA LEU A 5 -8.82 0.91 -7.23
C LEU A 5 -8.14 1.77 -8.29
N SER A 6 -8.35 3.09 -8.23
CA SER A 6 -7.71 4.04 -9.16
C SER A 6 -6.20 4.08 -8.99
N THR A 7 -5.45 3.86 -10.07
CA THR A 7 -3.99 3.91 -10.07
C THR A 7 -3.47 5.25 -9.54
N ALA A 8 -4.11 6.37 -9.90
CA ALA A 8 -3.73 7.69 -9.42
C ALA A 8 -3.85 7.81 -7.89
N ARG A 9 -4.92 7.26 -7.30
CA ARG A 9 -5.12 7.26 -5.84
C ARG A 9 -4.14 6.33 -5.13
N LEU A 10 -3.80 5.19 -5.72
CA LEU A 10 -2.75 4.33 -5.18
C LEU A 10 -1.41 5.05 -5.13
N LYS A 11 -1.02 5.72 -6.23
CA LYS A 11 0.22 6.50 -6.33
C LYS A 11 0.29 7.58 -5.26
N GLU A 12 -0.76 8.39 -5.14
CA GLU A 12 -0.84 9.46 -4.14
C GLU A 12 -0.71 8.93 -2.71
N ALA A 13 -1.41 7.84 -2.38
CA ALA A 13 -1.32 7.23 -1.06
C ALA A 13 0.08 6.65 -0.78
N LEU A 14 0.68 5.97 -1.76
CA LEU A 14 2.03 5.41 -1.65
C LEU A 14 3.09 6.50 -1.48
N ASP A 15 3.01 7.58 -2.26
CA ASP A 15 3.91 8.74 -2.16
C ASP A 15 3.80 9.43 -0.80
N THR A 16 2.63 9.36 -0.16
CA THR A 16 2.40 9.94 1.17
C THR A 16 3.00 9.07 2.26
N VAL A 17 2.63 7.78 2.32
CA VAL A 17 3.11 6.86 3.37
C VAL A 17 4.60 6.52 3.24
N SER A 18 5.16 6.55 2.02
CA SER A 18 6.57 6.22 1.80
C SER A 18 7.54 7.28 2.35
N ARG A 19 7.05 8.47 2.70
CA ARG A 19 7.88 9.56 3.28
C ARG A 19 8.43 9.23 4.66
N VAL A 20 7.74 8.37 5.40
CA VAL A 20 8.15 7.94 6.75
C VAL A 20 8.81 6.56 6.76
N THR A 21 8.75 5.81 5.67
CA THR A 21 9.44 4.52 5.54
C THR A 21 10.85 4.75 4.99
N GLY A 22 11.79 5.03 5.88
CA GLY A 22 13.21 5.22 5.57
C GLY A 22 14.01 3.92 5.68
N VAL A 23 15.22 3.88 5.12
CA VAL A 23 16.15 2.74 5.30
C VAL A 23 16.48 2.63 6.79
N ASN A 24 16.19 1.49 7.39
CA ASN A 24 16.44 1.25 8.80
C ASN A 24 17.17 -0.08 9.00
N PRO A 25 18.50 -0.06 9.21
CA PRO A 25 19.30 -1.28 9.31
C PRO A 25 19.01 -2.10 10.58
N VAL A 26 18.42 -1.49 11.61
CA VAL A 26 18.07 -2.18 12.87
C VAL A 26 16.71 -2.86 12.75
N THR A 27 15.76 -2.22 12.07
CA THR A 27 14.38 -2.71 11.96
C THR A 27 13.90 -2.69 10.50
N PRO A 28 14.32 -3.67 9.66
CA PRO A 28 14.04 -3.66 8.21
C PRO A 28 12.56 -3.66 7.86
N ILE A 29 11.69 -4.18 8.73
CA ILE A 29 10.24 -4.16 8.51
C ILE A 29 9.67 -2.74 8.44
N LEU A 30 10.35 -1.73 8.99
CA LEU A 30 9.94 -0.31 8.90
C LEU A 30 10.20 0.31 7.52
N GLU A 31 10.93 -0.40 6.65
CA GLU A 31 11.06 -0.02 5.23
C GLU A 31 9.80 -0.39 4.44
N ASN A 32 8.92 -1.21 5.01
CA ASN A 32 7.70 -1.64 4.36
C ASN A 32 6.55 -0.66 4.60
N VAL A 33 5.63 -0.65 3.64
CA VAL A 33 4.28 -0.13 3.82
C VAL A 33 3.37 -1.29 4.25
N TYR A 34 2.52 -1.06 5.25
CA TYR A 34 1.42 -1.94 5.60
C TYR A 34 0.21 -1.61 4.74
N ILE A 35 -0.41 -2.62 4.15
CA ILE A 35 -1.59 -2.47 3.29
C ILE A 35 -2.67 -3.40 3.82
N GLU A 36 -3.87 -2.86 4.00
CA GLU A 36 -5.03 -3.58 4.51
C GLU A 36 -6.26 -3.29 3.66
N ALA A 37 -6.83 -4.33 3.05
CA ALA A 37 -8.13 -4.28 2.42
C ALA A 37 -9.22 -4.59 3.45
N ARG A 38 -10.05 -3.59 3.72
CA ARG A 38 -11.24 -3.62 4.57
C ARG A 38 -12.50 -3.72 3.70
N PRO A 39 -13.68 -4.02 4.24
CA PRO A 39 -14.90 -4.19 3.44
C PRO A 39 -15.23 -3.02 2.50
N GLU A 40 -14.91 -1.78 2.88
CA GLU A 40 -15.25 -0.57 2.11
C GLU A 40 -14.06 0.38 1.91
N SER A 41 -12.85 -0.05 2.23
CA SER A 41 -11.67 0.80 2.09
C SER A 41 -10.37 0.01 2.00
N VAL A 42 -9.33 0.64 1.45
CA VAL A 42 -7.96 0.18 1.59
C VAL A 42 -7.19 1.17 2.44
N ARG A 43 -6.50 0.67 3.46
CA ARG A 43 -5.66 1.44 4.36
C ARG A 43 -4.19 1.17 4.08
N LEU A 44 -3.40 2.22 3.95
CA LEU A 44 -1.96 2.18 3.79
C LEU A 44 -1.31 2.87 5.00
N VAL A 45 -0.28 2.25 5.58
CA VAL A 45 0.41 2.79 6.76
C VAL A 45 1.91 2.67 6.60
N GLY A 46 2.62 3.75 6.90
CA GLY A 46 4.07 3.79 7.05
C GLY A 46 4.45 4.35 8.42
N THR A 47 5.57 3.89 9.00
CA THR A 47 6.06 4.38 10.30
C THR A 47 7.57 4.23 10.45
N ASN A 48 8.20 5.15 11.19
CA ASN A 48 9.59 5.06 11.64
C ASN A 48 9.73 5.00 13.18
N LEU A 49 8.67 4.60 13.89
CA LEU A 49 8.52 4.60 15.36
C LEU A 49 8.31 5.97 16.01
N ASP A 50 8.76 7.07 15.39
CA ASP A 50 8.50 8.43 15.88
C ASP A 50 7.23 9.03 15.26
N ILE A 51 7.04 8.78 13.96
CA ILE A 51 5.96 9.31 13.14
C ILE A 51 5.28 8.15 12.42
N THR A 52 3.95 8.17 12.42
CA THR A 52 3.13 7.25 11.64
C THR A 52 2.23 8.03 10.70
N ILE A 53 2.19 7.61 9.43
CA ILE A 53 1.25 8.14 8.44
C ILE A 53 0.25 7.03 8.11
N ASP A 54 -1.04 7.36 8.21
CA ASP A 54 -2.18 6.47 7.96
C ASP A 54 -3.06 7.08 6.87
N THR A 55 -3.18 6.41 5.73
CA THR A 55 -3.97 6.86 4.57
C THR A 55 -5.07 5.87 4.26
N ILE A 56 -6.30 6.34 4.13
CA ILE A 56 -7.48 5.52 3.85
C ILE A 56 -8.07 5.94 2.50
N ILE A 57 -8.25 4.97 1.61
CA ILE A 57 -8.89 5.14 0.31
C ILE A 57 -10.24 4.41 0.35
N SER A 58 -11.34 5.15 0.26
CA SER A 58 -12.72 4.60 0.25
C SER A 58 -13.50 4.91 -1.03
N GLU A 59 -12.99 5.79 -1.88
CA GLU A 59 -13.66 6.18 -3.13
C GLU A 59 -13.25 5.28 -4.31
N ASN A 60 -14.23 4.91 -5.15
CA ASN A 60 -14.00 4.19 -6.42
C ASN A 60 -13.21 2.88 -6.29
N ILE A 61 -13.36 2.20 -5.16
CA ILE A 61 -12.70 0.95 -4.83
C ILE A 61 -13.66 -0.25 -4.93
N GLU A 62 -13.13 -1.38 -5.36
CA GLU A 62 -13.82 -2.66 -5.36
C GLU A 62 -13.03 -3.65 -4.51
N ILE A 63 -13.64 -4.18 -3.46
CA ILE A 63 -13.03 -5.14 -2.54
C ILE A 63 -13.57 -6.52 -2.86
N LEU A 64 -12.71 -7.40 -3.36
CA LEU A 64 -13.07 -8.79 -3.66
C LEU A 64 -12.78 -9.72 -2.48
N GLU A 65 -11.70 -9.45 -1.74
CA GLU A 65 -11.30 -10.24 -0.60
C GLU A 65 -10.53 -9.37 0.40
N THR A 66 -10.95 -9.36 1.67
CA THR A 66 -10.26 -8.64 2.73
C THR A 66 -8.93 -9.29 3.09
N GLY A 67 -8.11 -8.57 3.87
CA GLY A 67 -6.86 -9.07 4.39
C GLY A 67 -5.79 -7.99 4.41
N SER A 68 -4.59 -8.36 4.83
CA SER A 68 -3.49 -7.42 4.92
C SER A 68 -2.15 -8.07 4.64
N PHE A 69 -1.19 -7.25 4.24
CA PHE A 69 0.20 -7.65 4.03
C PHE A 69 1.13 -6.45 4.20
N THR A 70 2.43 -6.71 4.15
CA THR A 70 3.45 -5.65 4.08
C THR A 70 4.37 -5.89 2.91
N ILE A 71 4.90 -4.83 2.32
CA ILE A 71 5.83 -4.90 1.19
C ILE A 71 6.76 -3.67 1.19
N GLY A 72 7.97 -3.84 0.69
CA GLY A 72 8.95 -2.75 0.58
C GLY A 72 8.39 -1.54 -0.14
N SER A 73 8.28 -0.41 0.58
CA SER A 73 7.65 0.83 0.11
C SER A 73 8.23 1.33 -1.21
N LYS A 74 9.56 1.37 -1.31
CA LYS A 74 10.28 1.88 -2.49
C LYS A 74 10.06 1.04 -3.74
N ILE A 75 10.12 -0.29 -3.60
CA ILE A 75 9.94 -1.21 -4.73
C ILE A 75 8.50 -1.11 -5.23
N LEU A 76 7.52 -1.17 -4.31
CA LEU A 76 6.12 -1.05 -4.68
C LEU A 76 5.82 0.29 -5.36
N SER A 77 6.25 1.41 -4.76
CA SER A 77 6.02 2.75 -5.32
C SER A 77 6.65 2.90 -6.70
N SER A 78 7.87 2.38 -6.88
CA SER A 78 8.55 2.40 -8.19
C SER A 78 7.77 1.62 -9.23
N TYR A 79 7.26 0.43 -8.91
CA TYR A 79 6.49 -0.37 -9.85
C TYR A 79 5.14 0.27 -10.19
N VAL A 80 4.40 0.73 -9.18
CA VAL A 80 3.11 1.40 -9.38
C VAL A 80 3.27 2.68 -10.20
N SER A 81 4.39 3.40 -10.06
CA SER A 81 4.67 4.62 -10.85
C SER A 81 4.67 4.38 -12.36
N LEU A 82 5.07 3.19 -12.80
CA LEU A 82 5.18 2.79 -14.21
C LEU A 82 3.82 2.41 -14.83
N LEU A 83 2.79 2.18 -14.02
CA LEU A 83 1.46 1.82 -14.52
C LEU A 83 0.81 3.02 -15.21
N SER A 84 0.24 2.78 -16.39
CA SER A 84 -0.46 3.78 -17.20
C SER A 84 -1.99 3.60 -17.23
N ASP A 85 -2.48 2.43 -16.81
CA ASP A 85 -3.91 2.15 -16.70
C ASP A 85 -4.58 2.97 -15.60
N ASP A 86 -5.85 3.33 -15.81
CA ASP A 86 -6.64 4.12 -14.86
C ASP A 86 -6.97 3.36 -13.56
N ARG A 87 -7.09 2.03 -13.67
CA ARG A 87 -7.41 1.12 -12.56
C ARG A 87 -6.32 0.06 -12.42
N VAL A 88 -6.03 -0.30 -11.18
CA VAL A 88 -5.06 -1.33 -10.82
C VAL A 88 -5.71 -2.36 -9.91
N GLU A 89 -5.45 -3.63 -10.19
CA GLU A 89 -5.82 -4.75 -9.32
C GLU A 89 -4.60 -5.18 -8.49
N VAL A 90 -4.83 -5.39 -7.20
CA VAL A 90 -3.84 -5.92 -6.27
C VAL A 90 -4.39 -7.19 -5.65
N SER A 91 -3.63 -8.28 -5.74
CA SER A 91 -3.97 -9.57 -5.16
C SER A 91 -2.79 -10.16 -4.39
N LEU A 92 -3.09 -10.75 -3.24
CA LEU A 92 -2.15 -11.55 -2.46
C LEU A 92 -2.43 -13.02 -2.76
N ASN A 93 -1.49 -13.68 -3.44
CA ASN A 93 -1.57 -15.11 -3.69
C ASN A 93 -1.20 -15.90 -2.42
N ALA A 94 -1.83 -17.05 -2.23
CA ALA A 94 -1.41 -18.00 -1.21
C ALA A 94 -0.01 -18.53 -1.56
N ASN A 95 0.91 -18.52 -0.59
CA ASN A 95 2.19 -19.19 -0.74
C ASN A 95 1.92 -20.69 -0.93
N THR A 96 2.28 -21.21 -2.10
CA THR A 96 2.45 -22.66 -2.35
C THR A 96 3.90 -23.02 -2.09
#